data_AF-R7CIZ2-F1
#
_entry.id   AF-R7CIZ2-F1
#
_cell.length_a   1.000
_cell.length_b   1.000
_cell.length_c   1.000
_cell.angle_alpha   90.00
_cell.angle_beta   90.00
_cell.angle_gamma   90.00
#
_symmetry.space_group_name_H-M   'P 1'
#
loop_
_entity.id
_entity.type
_entity.pdbx_description
1 polymer ?
#
loop_
_entity_poly.entity_id
_entity_poly.type
_entity_poly.pdbx_seq_one_letter_code
_entity_poly.pdbx_strand_id
1 'polypeptide(L)'
;MNNDFRLPENCHDFDKITAKKHDLAEYIGKSYPKIKNHYSAYLNHKDLRAYFHQVYNYRCSYCGTSISILNIHDLELDHFLCKKIGKEDKALQLQLNQTKNLVLSCRMCNRNKSNLLIPEEYRKILHPDHDHIKSIFVRDNYFRIQISSRYRTNPFIIQFYKKLKLGHYIHQLDFLITEIDSLADSSVISPTIRGLLAQTANQLRQKRNLINY
;
A
#
# COMPACT_ATOMS: atom_id res chain seq x y z
N MET A 1 -5.47 -2.34 19.47
CA MET A 1 -5.51 -3.17 18.25
C MET A 1 -5.33 -2.25 17.06
N ASN A 2 -4.52 -2.65 16.08
CA ASN A 2 -4.36 -1.89 14.86
C ASN A 2 -5.61 -2.08 13.99
N ASN A 3 -6.40 -1.01 13.79
CA ASN A 3 -7.64 -1.07 13.01
C ASN A 3 -7.40 -0.86 11.50
N ASP A 4 -6.14 -0.85 11.06
CA ASP A 4 -5.80 -0.73 9.65
C ASP A 4 -5.88 -2.09 8.95
N PHE A 5 -6.82 -2.24 8.01
CA PHE A 5 -7.02 -3.46 7.21
C PHE A 5 -5.76 -3.91 6.44
N ARG A 6 -4.75 -3.05 6.30
CA ARG A 6 -3.50 -3.33 5.60
C ARG A 6 -2.47 -4.05 6.47
N LEU A 7 -2.65 -4.08 7.79
CA LEU A 7 -1.62 -4.47 8.73
C LEU A 7 -2.04 -5.64 9.61
N PRO A 8 -1.14 -6.64 9.80
CA PRO A 8 -1.35 -7.69 10.79
C PRO A 8 -1.36 -7.17 12.23
N GLU A 9 -1.92 -7.96 13.15
CA GLU A 9 -2.10 -7.55 14.55
C GLU A 9 -0.81 -7.08 15.25
N ASN A 10 0.31 -7.79 15.06
CA ASN A 10 1.60 -7.46 15.70
C ASN A 10 2.60 -6.81 14.72
N CYS A 11 2.11 -6.16 13.66
CA CYS A 11 2.96 -5.42 12.72
C CYS A 11 3.12 -3.95 13.12
N HIS A 12 4.33 -3.39 12.92
CA HIS A 12 4.56 -1.95 12.99
C HIS A 12 3.63 -1.21 12.02
N ASP A 13 2.93 -0.17 12.51
CA ASP A 13 2.12 0.72 11.68
C ASP A 13 2.98 1.45 10.66
N PHE A 14 2.37 2.01 9.63
CA PHE A 14 3.03 2.85 8.65
C PHE A 14 3.69 4.11 9.25
N ASP A 15 3.48 4.40 10.54
CA ASP A 15 4.18 5.42 11.34
C ASP A 15 4.25 6.80 10.65
N LYS A 16 3.21 7.61 10.84
CA LYS A 16 3.14 9.01 10.39
C LYS A 16 3.61 9.24 8.93
N ILE A 17 3.06 8.48 7.97
CA ILE A 17 3.40 8.56 6.53
C ILE A 17 3.53 10.02 6.05
N THR A 18 2.52 10.85 6.33
CA THR A 18 2.50 12.25 5.90
C THR A 18 3.71 13.04 6.39
N ALA A 19 4.15 12.85 7.63
CA ALA A 19 5.33 13.51 8.19
C ALA A 19 6.60 13.00 7.51
N LYS A 20 6.79 11.68 7.40
CA LYS A 20 7.96 11.09 6.73
C LYS A 20 8.07 11.55 5.26
N LYS A 21 6.95 11.65 4.55
CA LYS A 21 6.90 12.19 3.18
C LYS A 21 7.24 13.66 3.10
N HIS A 22 6.80 14.44 4.08
CA HIS A 22 7.15 15.85 4.20
C HIS A 22 8.66 16.01 4.39
N ASP A 23 9.25 15.29 5.35
CA ASP A 23 10.69 15.34 5.64
C ASP A 23 11.51 14.91 4.42
N LEU A 24 11.08 13.86 3.71
CA LEU A 24 11.73 13.42 2.47
C LEU A 24 11.62 14.47 1.35
N ALA A 25 10.48 15.17 1.23
CA ALA A 25 10.32 16.25 0.27
C ALA A 25 11.21 17.46 0.61
N GLU A 26 11.33 17.82 1.88
CA GLU A 26 12.27 18.86 2.33
C GLU A 26 13.72 18.48 2.05
N TYR A 27 14.09 17.24 2.34
CA TYR A 27 15.42 16.72 2.07
C TYR A 27 15.76 16.84 0.57
N ILE A 28 14.84 16.46 -0.32
CA ILE A 28 15.01 16.65 -1.77
C ILE A 28 15.20 18.13 -2.10
N GLY A 29 14.39 19.02 -1.52
CA GLY A 29 14.49 20.47 -1.76
C GLY A 29 15.84 21.06 -1.33
N LYS A 30 16.42 20.58 -0.22
CA LYS A 30 17.71 21.04 0.32
C LYS A 30 18.90 20.44 -0.42
N SER A 31 18.90 19.12 -0.62
CA SER A 31 20.03 18.38 -1.20
C SER A 31 20.03 18.37 -2.72
N TYR A 32 18.87 18.55 -3.36
CA TYR A 32 18.71 18.53 -4.81
C TYR A 32 17.81 19.68 -5.31
N PRO A 33 18.19 20.95 -5.10
CA PRO A 33 17.30 22.11 -5.32
C PRO A 33 16.78 22.27 -6.77
N LYS A 34 17.47 21.67 -7.75
CA LYS A 34 17.08 21.65 -9.17
C LYS A 34 16.02 20.59 -9.49
N ILE A 35 15.82 19.58 -8.64
CA ILE A 35 14.81 18.56 -8.82
C ILE A 35 13.44 19.15 -8.48
N LYS A 36 12.58 19.26 -9.49
CA LYS A 36 11.16 19.65 -9.33
C LYS A 36 10.20 18.48 -9.49
N ASN A 37 10.67 17.37 -10.05
CA ASN A 37 9.90 16.16 -10.31
C ASN A 37 10.41 15.05 -9.37
N HIS A 38 9.74 14.87 -8.23
CA HIS A 38 10.15 13.90 -7.21
C HIS A 38 9.96 12.46 -7.72
N TYR A 39 8.96 12.21 -8.57
CA TYR A 39 8.77 10.89 -9.20
C TYR A 39 10.02 10.45 -9.96
N SER A 40 10.55 11.30 -10.83
CA SER A 40 11.79 11.02 -11.57
C SER A 40 13.00 10.90 -10.63
N ALA A 41 13.04 11.68 -9.55
CA ALA A 41 14.10 11.56 -8.55
C ALA A 41 14.13 10.16 -7.92
N TYR A 42 12.97 9.65 -7.48
CA TYR A 42 12.87 8.31 -6.91
C TYR A 42 13.14 7.18 -7.92
N LEU A 43 13.02 7.43 -9.23
CA LEU A 43 13.41 6.44 -10.24
C LEU A 43 14.92 6.42 -10.48
N ASN A 44 15.58 7.58 -10.41
CA ASN A 44 16.98 7.75 -10.82
C ASN A 44 17.97 7.68 -9.65
N HIS A 45 17.50 7.88 -8.41
CA HIS A 45 18.33 7.88 -7.19
C HIS A 45 17.94 6.72 -6.28
N LYS A 46 18.79 5.69 -6.20
CA LYS A 46 18.50 4.44 -5.46
C LYS A 46 18.30 4.67 -3.96
N ASP A 47 19.03 5.60 -3.38
CA ASP A 47 18.93 6.05 -1.99
C ASP A 47 17.59 6.72 -1.72
N LEU A 48 17.17 7.69 -2.55
CA LEU A 48 15.85 8.32 -2.43
C LEU A 48 14.72 7.30 -2.64
N ARG A 49 14.90 6.36 -3.57
CA ARG A 49 13.95 5.26 -3.77
C ARG A 49 13.82 4.40 -2.53
N ALA A 50 14.94 3.99 -1.94
CA ALA A 50 14.97 3.15 -0.74
C ALA A 50 14.29 3.87 0.43
N TYR A 51 14.59 5.16 0.65
CA TYR A 51 13.91 5.98 1.65
C TYR A 51 12.40 6.01 1.40
N PHE A 52 11.97 6.27 0.16
CA PHE A 52 10.56 6.26 -0.18
C PHE A 52 9.89 4.90 0.10
N HIS A 53 10.58 3.77 -0.08
CA HIS A 53 10.03 2.46 0.29
C HIS A 53 9.92 2.29 1.82
N GLN A 54 10.90 2.81 2.57
CA GLN A 54 10.89 2.81 4.05
C GLN A 54 9.75 3.63 4.64
N VAL A 55 9.33 4.72 3.99
CA VAL A 55 8.15 5.51 4.39
C VAL A 55 6.92 4.61 4.58
N TYR A 56 6.78 3.58 3.74
CA TYR A 56 5.65 2.65 3.78
C TYR A 56 5.99 1.30 4.42
N ASN A 57 7.11 1.21 5.16
CA ASN A 57 7.63 -0.05 5.70
C ASN A 57 7.71 -1.18 4.66
N TYR A 58 8.03 -0.83 3.41
CA TYR A 58 8.08 -1.77 2.29
C TYR A 58 6.75 -2.53 2.06
N ARG A 59 5.62 -1.84 2.25
CA ARG A 59 4.27 -2.38 2.01
C ARG A 59 3.52 -1.60 0.94
N CYS A 60 2.64 -2.29 0.23
CA CYS A 60 1.66 -1.63 -0.62
C CYS A 60 0.70 -0.78 0.23
N SER A 61 0.61 0.49 -0.10
CA SER A 61 -0.27 1.47 0.54
C SER A 61 -1.77 1.17 0.38
N TYR A 62 -2.17 0.40 -0.64
CA TYR A 62 -3.58 0.03 -0.86
C TYR A 62 -3.98 -1.28 -0.19
N CYS A 63 -3.20 -2.36 -0.36
CA CYS A 63 -3.60 -3.69 0.11
C CYS A 63 -2.80 -4.20 1.32
N GLY A 64 -1.70 -3.54 1.68
CA GLY A 64 -0.86 -3.91 2.83
C GLY A 64 0.17 -5.02 2.59
N THR A 65 0.14 -5.67 1.42
CA THR A 65 1.12 -6.71 1.07
C THR A 65 2.55 -6.14 1.13
N SER A 66 3.44 -6.82 1.84
CA SER A 66 4.83 -6.43 2.07
C SER A 66 5.83 -7.22 1.23
N ILE A 67 7.10 -6.83 1.35
CA ILE A 67 8.24 -7.58 0.80
C ILE A 67 8.53 -8.92 1.52
N SER A 68 7.82 -9.28 2.60
CA SER A 68 7.89 -10.64 3.15
C SER A 68 7.11 -11.65 2.30
N ILE A 69 6.26 -11.13 1.40
CA ILE A 69 5.50 -11.91 0.42
C ILE A 69 5.99 -11.63 -1.00
N LEU A 70 6.29 -10.37 -1.31
CA LEU A 70 6.65 -9.90 -2.65
C LEU A 70 8.15 -9.65 -2.78
N ASN A 71 8.65 -9.63 -4.01
CA ASN A 71 9.97 -9.05 -4.25
C ASN A 71 9.87 -7.52 -4.13
N ILE A 72 10.94 -6.84 -3.72
CA ILE A 72 10.96 -5.36 -3.69
C ILE A 72 10.67 -4.75 -5.07
N HIS A 73 11.01 -5.44 -6.16
CA HIS A 73 10.70 -5.02 -7.53
C HIS A 73 9.21 -5.12 -7.90
N ASP A 74 8.39 -5.80 -7.09
CA ASP A 74 6.93 -5.79 -7.19
C ASP A 74 6.28 -4.54 -6.60
N LEU A 75 7.05 -3.73 -5.87
CA LEU A 75 6.58 -2.45 -5.34
C LEU A 75 7.02 -1.31 -6.27
N GLU A 76 6.02 -0.57 -6.72
CA GLU A 76 6.14 0.50 -7.71
C GLU A 76 5.70 1.84 -7.10
N LEU A 77 6.29 2.91 -7.60
CA LEU A 77 5.80 4.27 -7.37
C LEU A 77 4.51 4.45 -8.19
N ASP A 78 3.39 4.70 -7.51
CA ASP A 78 2.11 5.02 -8.12
C ASP A 78 1.74 6.49 -7.87
N HIS A 79 1.00 7.08 -8.80
CA HIS A 79 0.39 8.40 -8.66
C HIS A 79 -1.02 8.23 -8.13
N PHE A 80 -1.31 8.62 -6.88
CA PHE A 80 -2.66 8.55 -6.31
C PHE A 80 -3.69 9.21 -7.24
N LEU A 81 -3.48 10.49 -7.58
CA LEU A 81 -4.15 11.14 -8.69
C LEU A 81 -3.39 10.82 -9.99
N CYS A 82 -4.05 10.10 -10.90
CA CYS A 82 -3.40 9.67 -12.14
C CYS A 82 -3.11 10.84 -13.08
N LYS A 83 -2.11 10.67 -13.96
CA LYS A 83 -1.65 11.73 -14.88
C LYS A 83 -2.74 12.26 -15.83
N LYS A 84 -3.79 11.48 -16.08
CA LYS A 84 -4.91 11.89 -16.93
C LYS A 84 -5.61 13.14 -16.39
N ILE A 85 -5.67 13.32 -15.07
CA ILE A 85 -6.28 14.50 -14.45
C ILE A 85 -5.57 15.80 -14.82
N GLY A 86 -4.27 15.74 -15.13
CA GLY A 86 -3.49 16.91 -15.56
C GLY A 86 -3.88 17.45 -16.94
N LYS A 87 -4.66 16.68 -17.72
CA LYS A 87 -5.29 17.19 -18.95
C LYS A 87 -6.53 18.03 -18.66
N GLU A 88 -7.16 17.82 -17.51
CA GLU A 88 -8.40 18.48 -17.10
C GLU A 88 -8.12 19.65 -16.14
N ASP A 89 -7.01 19.60 -15.38
CA ASP A 89 -6.63 20.61 -14.40
C ASP A 89 -5.10 20.86 -14.39
N LYS A 90 -4.70 22.06 -14.84
CA LYS A 90 -3.30 22.50 -14.88
C LYS A 90 -2.68 22.72 -13.50
N ALA A 91 -3.47 23.12 -12.50
CA ALA A 91 -2.96 23.33 -11.14
C ALA A 91 -2.61 21.98 -10.50
N LEU A 92 -3.43 20.96 -10.71
CA LEU A 92 -3.14 19.59 -10.28
C LEU A 92 -1.97 18.98 -11.05
N GLN A 93 -1.79 19.32 -12.33
CA GLN A 93 -0.67 18.84 -13.15
C GLN A 93 0.69 19.08 -12.50
N LEU A 94 0.90 20.27 -11.91
CA LEU A 94 2.14 20.62 -11.21
C LEU A 94 2.39 19.78 -9.96
N GLN A 95 1.32 19.25 -9.36
CA GLN A 95 1.36 18.48 -8.12
C GLN A 95 1.50 16.97 -8.35
N LEU A 96 1.27 16.49 -9.58
CA LEU A 96 1.25 15.06 -9.90
C LEU A 96 2.55 14.36 -9.49
N ASN A 97 3.68 14.95 -9.83
CA ASN A 97 4.99 14.34 -9.59
C ASN A 97 5.61 14.72 -8.24
N GLN A 98 4.84 15.37 -7.35
CA GLN A 98 5.30 15.74 -6.01
C GLN A 98 5.12 14.57 -5.06
N THR A 99 6.02 14.44 -4.09
CA THR A 99 6.00 13.35 -3.09
C THR A 99 4.63 13.13 -2.50
N LYS A 100 3.87 14.20 -2.18
CA LYS A 100 2.53 14.10 -1.60
C LYS A 100 1.55 13.25 -2.42
N ASN A 101 1.61 13.29 -3.75
CA ASN A 101 0.71 12.52 -4.63
C ASN A 101 1.25 11.11 -4.96
N LEU A 102 2.51 10.82 -4.62
CA LEU A 102 3.14 9.55 -4.91
C LEU A 102 2.92 8.57 -3.76
N VAL A 103 2.56 7.33 -4.07
CA VAL A 103 2.34 6.27 -3.08
C VAL A 103 3.10 5.01 -3.48
N LEU A 104 3.41 4.15 -2.51
CA LEU A 104 4.01 2.85 -2.81
C LEU A 104 2.90 1.82 -3.05
N SER A 105 2.91 1.14 -4.20
CA SER A 105 1.87 0.19 -4.57
C SER A 105 2.46 -1.11 -5.09
N CYS A 106 1.84 -2.25 -4.79
CA CYS A 106 2.17 -3.47 -5.51
C CYS A 106 1.75 -3.37 -6.98
N ARG A 107 2.42 -4.12 -7.86
CA ARG A 107 2.13 -4.20 -9.31
C ARG A 107 0.65 -4.39 -9.60
N MET A 108 -0.02 -5.29 -8.87
CA MET A 108 -1.44 -5.58 -9.10
C MET A 108 -2.34 -4.38 -8.79
N CYS A 109 -2.17 -3.75 -7.64
CA CYS A 109 -2.95 -2.56 -7.27
C CYS A 109 -2.69 -1.41 -8.26
N ASN A 110 -1.42 -1.14 -8.58
CA ASN A 110 -1.03 -0.05 -9.47
C ASN A 110 -1.66 -0.22 -10.87
N ARG A 111 -1.43 -1.39 -11.50
CA ARG A 111 -1.92 -1.69 -12.84
C ARG A 111 -3.45 -1.65 -12.93
N ASN A 112 -4.16 -2.21 -11.95
CA ASN A 112 -5.63 -2.22 -12.01
C ASN A 112 -6.27 -0.87 -11.66
N LYS A 113 -5.62 -0.04 -10.81
CA LYS A 113 -6.05 1.34 -10.54
C LYS A 113 -5.86 2.25 -11.76
N SER A 114 -4.97 1.89 -12.69
CA SER A 114 -4.60 2.73 -13.84
C SER A 114 -5.80 3.46 -14.47
N ASN A 115 -5.58 4.75 -14.77
CA ASN A 115 -6.57 5.65 -15.36
C ASN A 115 -7.85 5.92 -14.54
N LEU A 116 -7.95 5.47 -13.28
CA LEU A 116 -9.04 5.86 -12.40
C LEU A 116 -8.92 7.36 -12.05
N LEU A 117 -9.90 8.14 -12.48
CA LEU A 117 -10.07 9.54 -12.07
C LEU A 117 -10.79 9.55 -10.72
N ILE A 118 -10.14 10.09 -9.69
CA ILE A 118 -10.70 10.19 -8.34
C ILE A 118 -11.35 11.58 -8.20
N PRO A 119 -12.68 11.67 -8.07
CA PRO A 119 -13.37 12.94 -7.87
C PRO A 119 -12.91 13.60 -6.57
N GLU A 120 -12.95 14.93 -6.54
CA GLU A 120 -12.38 15.74 -5.48
C GLU A 120 -12.88 15.36 -4.09
N GLU A 121 -14.18 15.12 -3.96
CA GLU A 121 -14.85 14.74 -2.73
C GLU A 121 -14.35 13.40 -2.15
N TYR A 122 -13.78 12.52 -2.99
CA TYR A 122 -13.21 11.24 -2.57
C TYR A 122 -11.71 11.29 -2.28
N ARG A 123 -10.99 12.31 -2.78
CA ARG A 123 -9.52 12.36 -2.71
C ARG A 123 -9.02 12.29 -1.27
N LYS A 124 -9.64 13.01 -0.35
CA LYS A 124 -9.22 13.02 1.07
C LYS A 124 -9.47 11.69 1.75
N ILE A 125 -10.60 11.03 1.47
CA ILE A 125 -11.04 9.84 2.20
C ILE A 125 -10.45 8.54 1.64
N LEU A 126 -10.14 8.50 0.34
CA LEU A 126 -9.52 7.36 -0.35
C LEU A 126 -8.00 7.47 -0.47
N HIS A 127 -7.38 8.58 -0.04
CA HIS A 127 -5.93 8.69 -0.03
C HIS A 127 -5.35 7.65 0.93
N PRO A 128 -4.46 6.74 0.48
CA PRO A 128 -3.99 5.66 1.33
C PRO A 128 -3.09 6.17 2.47
N ASP A 129 -2.45 7.34 2.32
CA ASP A 129 -1.65 7.94 3.39
C ASP A 129 -2.48 8.53 4.53
N HIS A 130 -3.80 8.65 4.37
CA HIS A 130 -4.68 9.26 5.36
C HIS A 130 -5.47 8.19 6.14
N ASP A 131 -5.76 8.47 7.41
CA ASP A 131 -6.47 7.52 8.28
C ASP A 131 -7.90 7.21 7.86
N HIS A 132 -8.53 8.08 7.06
CA HIS A 132 -9.93 7.90 6.63
C HIS A 132 -10.14 6.57 5.90
N ILE A 133 -9.15 6.11 5.12
CA ILE A 133 -9.23 4.85 4.36
C ILE A 133 -9.41 3.63 5.27
N LYS A 134 -8.90 3.68 6.51
CA LYS A 134 -9.02 2.64 7.54
C LYS A 134 -10.47 2.41 7.97
N SER A 135 -11.33 3.41 7.82
CA SER A 135 -12.77 3.31 8.12
C SER A 135 -13.61 2.85 6.92
N ILE A 136 -13.05 2.93 5.70
CA ILE A 136 -13.74 2.58 4.45
C ILE A 136 -13.56 1.11 4.15
N PHE A 137 -12.35 0.58 4.33
CA PHE A 137 -12.06 -0.83 4.13
C PHE A 137 -11.68 -1.49 5.44
N VAL A 138 -12.18 -2.71 5.63
CA VAL A 138 -11.96 -3.52 6.82
C VAL A 138 -11.63 -4.95 6.40
N ARG A 139 -10.97 -5.74 7.24
CA ARG A 139 -10.92 -7.19 7.05
C ARG A 139 -12.05 -7.87 7.80
N ASP A 140 -12.63 -8.90 7.19
CA ASP A 140 -13.55 -9.79 7.89
C ASP A 140 -12.81 -10.91 8.65
N ASN A 141 -13.57 -11.75 9.35
CA ASN A 141 -13.04 -12.90 10.11
C ASN A 141 -12.36 -13.97 9.23
N TYR A 142 -12.44 -13.85 7.90
CA TYR A 142 -11.76 -14.71 6.94
C TYR A 142 -10.59 -13.99 6.27
N PHE A 143 -10.14 -12.86 6.81
CA PHE A 143 -9.05 -12.03 6.30
C PHE A 143 -9.32 -11.38 4.93
N ARG A 144 -10.56 -11.32 4.46
CA ARG A 144 -10.89 -10.67 3.18
C ARG A 144 -11.08 -9.18 3.39
N ILE A 145 -10.49 -8.36 2.52
CA ILE A 145 -10.77 -6.91 2.52
C ILE A 145 -12.19 -6.69 2.01
N GLN A 146 -13.00 -5.99 2.78
CA GLN A 146 -14.37 -5.62 2.47
C GLN A 146 -14.58 -4.11 2.59
N ILE A 147 -15.60 -3.59 1.91
CA ILE A 147 -16.10 -2.24 2.12
C ILE A 147 -16.91 -2.25 3.43
N SER A 148 -16.66 -1.31 4.33
CA SER A 148 -17.39 -1.21 5.58
C SER A 148 -18.88 -0.91 5.34
N SER A 149 -19.72 -1.33 6.28
CA SER A 149 -21.18 -1.25 6.18
C SER A 149 -21.68 0.17 5.84
N ARG A 150 -21.00 1.20 6.37
CA ARG A 150 -21.30 2.62 6.12
C ARG A 150 -21.17 3.02 4.65
N TYR A 151 -20.23 2.42 3.91
CA TYR A 151 -19.90 2.83 2.54
C TYR A 151 -20.31 1.79 1.48
N ARG A 152 -20.94 0.69 1.88
CA ARG A 152 -21.28 -0.45 1.00
C ARG A 152 -22.19 -0.11 -0.19
N THR A 153 -22.92 1.01 -0.12
CA THR A 153 -23.80 1.50 -1.19
C THR A 153 -23.21 2.68 -1.96
N ASN A 154 -22.03 3.19 -1.56
CA ASN A 154 -21.40 4.31 -2.25
C ASN A 154 -20.81 3.83 -3.59
N PRO A 155 -21.29 4.34 -4.74
CA PRO A 155 -20.94 3.80 -6.05
C PRO A 155 -19.46 3.97 -6.39
N PHE A 156 -18.83 5.10 -6.01
CA PHE A 156 -17.43 5.34 -6.33
C PHE A 156 -16.50 4.53 -5.43
N ILE A 157 -16.82 4.35 -4.14
CA ILE A 157 -16.05 3.47 -3.25
C ILE A 157 -16.11 2.02 -3.75
N ILE A 158 -17.28 1.56 -4.21
CA ILE A 158 -17.44 0.24 -4.84
C ILE A 158 -16.58 0.16 -6.11
N GLN A 159 -16.58 1.18 -6.95
CA GLN A 159 -15.75 1.23 -8.16
C GLN A 159 -14.26 1.18 -7.81
N PHE A 160 -13.80 1.97 -6.85
CA PHE A 160 -12.40 2.00 -6.39
C PHE A 160 -11.96 0.64 -5.86
N TYR A 161 -12.78 0.02 -4.99
CA TYR A 161 -12.57 -1.32 -4.45
C TYR A 161 -12.44 -2.38 -5.56
N LYS A 162 -13.38 -2.39 -6.52
CA LYS A 162 -13.38 -3.31 -7.66
C LYS A 162 -12.19 -3.07 -8.59
N LYS A 163 -11.86 -1.80 -8.85
CA LYS A 163 -10.74 -1.42 -9.70
C LYS A 163 -9.42 -1.88 -9.11
N LEU A 164 -9.16 -1.68 -7.83
CA LEU A 164 -7.95 -2.19 -7.18
C LEU A 164 -7.95 -3.72 -7.01
N LYS A 165 -9.10 -4.38 -7.22
CA LYS A 165 -9.34 -5.80 -6.91
C LYS A 165 -9.04 -6.12 -5.43
N LEU A 166 -9.39 -5.22 -4.51
CA LEU A 166 -9.08 -5.39 -3.08
C LEU A 166 -9.70 -6.67 -2.47
N GLY A 167 -10.86 -7.09 -2.97
CA GLY A 167 -11.53 -8.34 -2.55
C GLY A 167 -10.95 -9.62 -3.16
N HIS A 168 -9.91 -9.54 -3.98
CA HIS A 168 -9.34 -10.71 -4.63
C HIS A 168 -8.65 -11.63 -3.61
N TYR A 169 -8.78 -12.94 -3.79
CA TYR A 169 -8.29 -13.95 -2.83
C TYR A 169 -6.78 -13.85 -2.58
N ILE A 170 -6.01 -13.28 -3.51
CA ILE A 170 -4.57 -13.10 -3.33
C ILE A 170 -4.25 -12.18 -2.15
N HIS A 171 -5.05 -11.14 -1.92
CA HIS A 171 -4.86 -10.23 -0.78
C HIS A 171 -5.28 -10.86 0.54
N GLN A 172 -6.18 -11.85 0.48
CA GLN A 172 -6.53 -12.67 1.62
C GLN A 172 -5.39 -13.62 1.96
N LEU A 173 -4.85 -14.32 0.96
CA LEU A 173 -3.74 -15.27 1.11
C LEU A 173 -2.45 -14.58 1.58
N ASP A 174 -2.08 -13.47 0.94
CA ASP A 174 -0.89 -12.68 1.31
C ASP A 174 -0.98 -12.21 2.77
N PHE A 175 -2.16 -11.80 3.23
CA PHE A 175 -2.38 -11.36 4.61
C PHE A 175 -2.33 -12.53 5.59
N LEU A 176 -3.00 -13.64 5.28
CA LEU A 176 -2.97 -14.85 6.12
C LEU A 176 -1.53 -15.34 6.35
N ILE A 177 -0.71 -15.37 5.29
CA ILE A 177 0.71 -15.75 5.44
C ILE A 177 1.42 -14.78 6.38
N THR A 178 1.17 -13.48 6.25
CA THR A 178 1.80 -12.47 7.11
C THR A 178 1.32 -12.55 8.56
N GLU A 179 0.06 -12.91 8.80
CA GLU A 179 -0.46 -13.19 10.15
C GLU A 179 0.21 -14.42 10.77
N ILE A 180 0.39 -15.49 9.99
CA ILE A 180 1.11 -16.69 10.45
C ILE A 180 2.56 -16.35 10.82
N ASP A 181 3.26 -15.56 10.01
CA ASP A 181 4.61 -15.08 10.32
C ASP A 181 4.61 -14.25 11.60
N SER A 182 3.68 -13.30 11.72
CA SER A 182 3.56 -12.43 12.89
C SER A 182 3.29 -13.22 14.17
N LEU A 183 2.46 -14.27 14.08
CA LEU A 183 2.22 -15.19 15.18
C LEU A 183 3.47 -16.00 15.52
N ALA A 184 4.18 -16.51 14.52
CA ALA A 184 5.42 -17.27 14.71
C ALA A 184 6.51 -16.44 15.41
N ASP A 185 6.57 -15.14 15.14
CA ASP A 185 7.53 -14.22 15.76
C ASP A 185 7.22 -13.92 17.23
N SER A 186 5.98 -14.13 17.67
CA SER A 186 5.53 -13.84 19.03
C SER A 186 6.34 -14.57 20.10
N SER A 187 6.69 -13.86 21.18
CA SER A 187 7.52 -14.40 22.28
C SER A 187 6.83 -15.48 23.11
N VAL A 188 5.50 -15.58 23.03
CA VAL A 188 4.71 -16.59 23.77
C VAL A 188 4.65 -17.94 23.07
N ILE A 189 5.07 -18.01 21.80
CA ILE A 189 5.02 -19.24 21.00
C ILE A 189 6.29 -20.07 21.20
N SER A 190 6.11 -21.35 21.54
CA SER A 190 7.22 -22.28 21.75
C SER A 190 8.04 -22.50 20.47
N PRO A 191 9.34 -22.85 20.59
CA PRO A 191 10.19 -23.09 19.43
C PRO A 191 9.63 -24.14 18.45
N THR A 192 9.01 -25.21 18.98
CA THR A 192 8.38 -26.26 18.17
C THR A 192 7.23 -25.72 17.33
N ILE A 193 6.32 -24.96 17.95
CA ILE A 193 5.17 -24.39 17.24
C ILE A 193 5.63 -23.34 16.23
N ARG A 194 6.62 -22.50 16.59
CA ARG A 194 7.25 -21.53 15.69
C ARG A 194 7.76 -22.20 14.41
N GLY A 195 8.46 -23.34 14.54
CA GLY A 195 8.95 -24.12 13.40
C GLY A 195 7.82 -24.60 12.48
N LEU A 196 6.73 -25.11 13.05
CA LEU A 196 5.55 -25.58 12.29
C LEU A 196 4.83 -24.44 11.56
N LEU A 197 4.66 -23.29 12.22
CA LEU A 197 4.06 -22.10 11.61
C LEU A 197 4.91 -21.57 10.46
N ALA A 198 6.23 -21.45 10.66
CA ALA A 198 7.15 -21.02 9.61
C ALA A 198 7.14 -21.97 8.39
N GLN A 199 7.12 -23.29 8.64
CA GLN A 199 7.01 -24.28 7.56
C GLN A 199 5.69 -24.13 6.79
N THR A 200 4.58 -23.94 7.50
CA THR A 200 3.25 -23.75 6.91
C THR A 200 3.21 -22.48 6.05
N ALA A 201 3.69 -21.35 6.58
CA ALA A 201 3.76 -20.08 5.85
C ALA A 201 4.60 -20.22 4.57
N ASN A 202 5.72 -20.93 4.63
CA ASN A 202 6.57 -21.17 3.46
C ASN A 202 5.90 -22.04 2.39
N GLN A 203 5.17 -23.11 2.77
CA GLN A 203 4.40 -23.91 1.83
C GLN A 203 3.30 -23.08 1.14
N LEU A 204 2.60 -22.23 1.89
CA LEU A 204 1.60 -21.32 1.35
C LEU A 204 2.23 -20.29 0.39
N ARG A 205 3.38 -19.71 0.73
CA ARG A 205 4.14 -18.80 -0.17
C ARG A 205 4.52 -19.48 -1.48
N GLN A 206 5.02 -20.71 -1.43
CA GLN A 206 5.38 -21.46 -2.64
C GLN A 206 4.17 -21.67 -3.54
N LYS A 207 3.04 -22.13 -2.99
CA LYS A 207 1.78 -22.29 -3.74
C LYS A 207 1.28 -20.96 -4.30
N ARG A 208 1.33 -19.89 -3.50
CA ARG A 208 0.96 -18.53 -3.90
C ARG A 208 1.76 -18.07 -5.12
N ASN A 209 3.05 -18.38 -5.18
CA ASN A 209 3.94 -17.96 -6.28
C ASN A 209 3.78 -18.80 -7.56
N LEU A 210 3.21 -20.01 -7.48
CA LEU A 210 2.87 -20.80 -8.67
C LEU A 210 1.63 -20.26 -9.39
N ILE A 211 0.79 -19.51 -8.69
CA ILE A 211 -0.37 -18.83 -9.25
C ILE A 211 0.14 -17.54 -9.91
N ASN A 212 0.68 -17.67 -11.13
CA ASN A 212 1.13 -16.52 -11.93
C ASN A 212 -0.07 -15.62 -12.30
N TYR A 213 0.13 -14.30 -12.23
CA TYR A 213 -0.80 -13.23 -12.64
C TYR A 213 -0.35 -12.54 -13.91
#